data_AF-A0A7C1NVB2-F1
#
_entry.id   AF-A0A7C1NVB2-F1
#
_cell.length_a   1.000
_cell.length_b   1.000
_cell.length_c   1.000
_cell.angle_alpha   90.00
_cell.angle_beta   90.00
_cell.angle_gamma   90.00
#
_symmetry.space_group_name_H-M   'P 1'
#
loop_
_entity.id
_entity.type
_entity.pdbx_description
1 polymer ?
#
loop_
_entity_poly.entity_id
_entity_poly.type
_entity_poly.pdbx_seq_one_letter_code
_entity_poly.pdbx_strand_id
1 'polypeptide(L)'
;RLILGCEEPELYQHPPQARHLASVLQSLSEGNSQIILTTHSPYFVSGVHFDKVRMIRQDRGNKCSNVAHAGFDAVAETLAAATGKKIDPPAAQSAKLQQALQPHLNELFFANKVVLVEGLEDIAYLTTYLHLTGGSDEFRRHGCHFICCNGKNYMPNALAIAKELSIPMFTIFDGDGDVNHDKFRPMHEADNRAILHLMGGEVSDPFPAASVWADNFVQWHTNFGDVLQSEIDKTVWDKAYGEATKALGRPDGKYGKNPVHIGMHLEGLISGGTIIPSLKKVVEHLLAFASR
;
A
#
# COMPACT_ATOMS: atom_id res chain seq x y z
N ARG A 1 -24.11 -32.24 9.73
CA ARG A 1 -23.31 -31.11 9.23
C ARG A 1 -21.85 -31.45 9.52
N LEU A 2 -21.02 -31.57 8.49
CA LEU A 2 -19.60 -31.86 8.66
C LEU A 2 -18.86 -30.57 9.04
N ILE A 3 -17.91 -30.64 9.98
CA ILE A 3 -16.98 -29.54 10.26
C ILE A 3 -15.59 -30.04 9.90
N LEU A 4 -14.90 -29.32 9.01
CA LEU A 4 -13.53 -29.63 8.60
C LEU A 4 -12.61 -28.50 9.09
N GLY A 5 -11.65 -28.86 9.94
CA GLY A 5 -10.54 -28.00 10.34
C GLY A 5 -9.30 -28.34 9.54
N CYS A 6 -8.63 -27.36 8.94
CA CYS A 6 -7.39 -27.58 8.19
C CYS A 6 -6.34 -26.54 8.57
N GLU A 7 -5.17 -26.99 9.01
CA GLU A 7 -4.03 -26.12 9.27
C GLU A 7 -3.17 -26.03 8.02
N GLU A 8 -2.97 -24.82 7.50
CA GLU A 8 -2.11 -24.53 6.34
C GLU A 8 -2.28 -25.52 5.17
N PRO A 9 -3.48 -25.62 4.55
CA PRO A 9 -3.74 -26.53 3.43
C PRO A 9 -2.76 -26.37 2.25
N GLU A 10 -2.16 -25.18 2.09
CA GLU A 10 -1.14 -24.87 1.10
C GLU A 10 0.23 -25.52 1.36
N LEU A 11 0.46 -26.07 2.56
CA LEU A 11 1.77 -26.58 2.94
C LEU A 11 2.19 -27.70 1.96
N TYR A 12 3.35 -27.53 1.34
CA TYR A 12 3.90 -28.39 0.28
C TYR A 12 3.16 -28.39 -1.07
N GLN A 13 2.25 -27.44 -1.32
CA GLN A 13 1.56 -27.31 -2.61
C GLN A 13 2.22 -26.26 -3.51
N HIS A 14 2.28 -26.55 -4.81
CA HIS A 14 2.63 -25.52 -5.80
C HIS A 14 1.49 -24.50 -5.96
N PRO A 15 1.75 -23.26 -6.40
CA PRO A 15 0.71 -22.23 -6.52
C PRO A 15 -0.57 -22.63 -7.28
N PRO A 16 -0.53 -23.41 -8.37
CA PRO A 16 -1.76 -23.87 -9.02
C PRO A 16 -2.57 -24.87 -8.17
N GLN A 17 -1.89 -25.75 -7.43
CA GLN A 17 -2.52 -26.75 -6.58
C GLN A 17 -3.15 -26.10 -5.35
N ALA A 18 -2.45 -25.14 -4.71
CA ALA A 18 -3.00 -24.37 -3.59
C ALA A 18 -4.27 -23.60 -3.99
N ARG A 19 -4.28 -22.98 -5.17
CA ARG A 19 -5.50 -22.33 -5.72
C ARG A 19 -6.63 -23.32 -5.97
N HIS A 20 -6.33 -24.49 -6.53
CA HIS A 20 -7.33 -25.52 -6.74
C HIS A 20 -7.92 -26.01 -5.41
N LEU A 21 -7.06 -26.25 -4.41
CA LEU A 21 -7.48 -26.65 -3.07
C LEU A 21 -8.37 -25.60 -2.41
N ALA A 22 -8.01 -24.31 -2.49
CA ALA A 22 -8.84 -23.21 -2.01
C ALA A 22 -10.24 -23.23 -2.66
N SER A 23 -10.33 -23.45 -3.97
CA SER A 23 -11.61 -23.55 -4.71
C SER A 23 -12.45 -24.77 -4.30
N VAL A 24 -11.82 -25.93 -4.07
CA VAL A 24 -12.50 -27.13 -3.60
C VAL A 24 -13.06 -26.90 -2.19
N LEU A 25 -12.27 -26.36 -1.27
CA LEU A 25 -12.70 -26.07 0.09
C LEU A 25 -13.83 -25.04 0.12
N GLN A 26 -13.74 -23.99 -0.71
CA GLN A 26 -14.81 -23.02 -0.89
C GLN A 26 -16.11 -23.69 -1.36
N SER A 27 -16.04 -24.54 -2.39
CA SER A 27 -17.21 -25.26 -2.92
C SER A 27 -17.84 -26.19 -1.88
N LEU A 28 -17.02 -26.85 -1.05
CA LEU A 28 -17.52 -27.67 0.06
C LEU A 28 -18.23 -26.84 1.13
N SER A 29 -17.78 -25.60 1.37
CA SER A 29 -18.37 -24.69 2.35
C SER A 29 -19.76 -24.17 1.94
N GLU A 30 -20.04 -24.11 0.64
CA GLU A 30 -21.35 -23.73 0.08
C GLU A 30 -22.39 -24.86 0.17
N GLY A 31 -21.93 -26.10 0.39
CA GLY A 31 -22.78 -27.25 0.64
C GLY A 31 -23.18 -27.39 2.12
N ASN A 32 -23.13 -28.62 2.64
CA ASN A 32 -23.52 -28.94 4.03
C ASN A 32 -22.30 -29.11 4.97
N SER A 33 -21.19 -28.44 4.65
CA SER A 33 -19.94 -28.51 5.42
C SER A 33 -19.55 -27.12 5.92
N GLN A 34 -19.02 -27.05 7.13
CA GLN A 34 -18.34 -25.86 7.64
C GLN A 34 -16.84 -26.09 7.53
N ILE A 35 -16.15 -25.18 6.85
CA ILE A 35 -14.69 -25.24 6.69
C ILE A 35 -14.08 -24.15 7.56
N ILE A 36 -13.11 -24.53 8.39
CA ILE A 36 -12.30 -23.61 9.19
C ILE A 36 -10.85 -23.92 8.84
N LEU A 37 -10.10 -22.91 8.42
CA LEU A 37 -8.69 -23.10 8.08
C LEU A 37 -7.83 -21.96 8.60
N THR A 38 -6.56 -22.27 8.83
CA THR A 38 -5.49 -21.28 9.01
C THR A 38 -4.64 -21.27 7.74
N THR A 39 -4.12 -20.10 7.36
CA THR A 39 -3.36 -19.94 6.12
C THR A 39 -2.43 -18.74 6.23
N HIS A 40 -1.25 -18.87 5.62
CA HIS A 40 -0.33 -17.76 5.36
C HIS A 40 -0.29 -17.41 3.86
N SER A 41 -1.18 -18.02 3.07
CA SER A 41 -1.19 -17.90 1.62
C SER A 41 -2.31 -16.97 1.13
N PRO A 42 -1.98 -16.00 0.25
CA PRO A 42 -2.97 -15.11 -0.35
C PRO A 42 -3.96 -15.82 -1.28
N TYR A 43 -3.75 -17.10 -1.59
CA TYR A 43 -4.65 -17.88 -2.43
C TYR A 43 -5.95 -18.29 -1.71
N PHE A 44 -5.96 -18.25 -0.39
CA PHE A 44 -7.10 -18.61 0.45
C PHE A 44 -7.91 -17.38 0.91
N VAL A 45 -7.48 -16.18 0.52
CA VAL A 45 -8.19 -14.92 0.80
C VAL A 45 -8.69 -14.33 -0.51
N SER A 46 -9.99 -14.07 -0.59
CA SER A 46 -10.62 -13.43 -1.74
C SER A 46 -11.45 -12.24 -1.30
N GLY A 47 -11.58 -11.23 -2.16
CA GLY A 47 -12.44 -10.09 -1.86
C GLY A 47 -13.94 -10.42 -1.79
N VAL A 48 -14.36 -11.55 -2.37
CA VAL A 48 -15.75 -12.03 -2.29
C VAL A 48 -16.09 -12.56 -0.90
N HIS A 49 -15.11 -13.11 -0.19
CA HIS A 49 -15.29 -13.73 1.12
C HIS A 49 -14.44 -13.06 2.21
N PHE A 50 -14.10 -11.79 1.99
CA PHE A 50 -13.35 -10.97 2.93
C PHE A 50 -13.98 -10.95 4.33
N ASP A 51 -15.31 -10.93 4.42
CA ASP A 51 -16.08 -10.95 5.67
C ASP A 51 -15.90 -12.24 6.48
N LYS A 52 -15.36 -13.30 5.85
CA LYS A 52 -15.04 -14.58 6.49
C LYS A 52 -13.63 -14.61 7.07
N VAL A 53 -12.78 -13.65 6.72
CA VAL A 53 -11.40 -13.57 7.22
C VAL A 53 -11.41 -13.19 8.71
N ARG A 54 -10.56 -13.85 9.48
CA ARG A 54 -10.26 -13.51 10.87
C ARG A 54 -8.76 -13.30 10.98
N MET A 55 -8.36 -12.06 11.20
CA MET A 55 -6.96 -11.67 11.35
C MET A 55 -6.52 -11.92 12.78
N ILE A 56 -5.56 -12.80 12.98
CA ILE A 56 -4.98 -13.10 14.29
C ILE A 56 -3.60 -12.44 14.35
N ARG A 57 -3.41 -11.48 15.26
CA ARG A 57 -2.13 -10.79 15.45
C ARG A 57 -1.69 -10.89 16.91
N GLN A 58 -0.40 -11.15 17.12
CA GLN A 58 0.19 -11.19 18.45
C GLN A 58 0.42 -9.76 18.97
N ASP A 59 -0.11 -9.47 20.15
CA ASP A 59 0.23 -8.30 20.94
C ASP A 59 1.29 -8.68 21.96
N ARG A 60 2.55 -8.35 21.64
CA ARG A 60 3.69 -8.66 22.49
C ARG A 60 3.69 -7.86 23.80
N GLY A 61 3.09 -6.66 23.82
CA GLY A 61 3.00 -5.82 25.01
C GLY A 61 2.06 -6.42 26.03
N ASN A 62 0.87 -6.83 25.59
CA ASN A 62 -0.17 -7.41 26.44
C ASN A 62 -0.09 -8.94 26.58
N LYS A 63 0.85 -9.59 25.87
CA LYS A 63 1.03 -11.05 25.84
C LYS A 63 -0.26 -11.80 25.47
N CYS A 64 -1.01 -11.26 24.52
CA CYS A 64 -2.25 -11.85 24.02
C CYS A 64 -2.26 -11.88 22.49
N SER A 65 -3.28 -12.53 21.91
CA SER A 65 -3.59 -12.44 20.49
C SER A 65 -4.86 -11.65 20.31
N ASN A 66 -4.81 -10.64 19.45
CA ASN A 66 -5.97 -9.87 19.04
C ASN A 66 -6.57 -10.51 17.78
N VAL A 67 -7.90 -10.57 17.76
CA VAL A 67 -8.66 -11.04 16.59
C VAL A 67 -9.39 -9.86 15.99
N ALA A 68 -9.09 -9.53 14.75
CA ALA A 68 -9.79 -8.52 13.98
C ALA A 68 -10.59 -9.16 12.85
N HIS A 69 -11.76 -8.60 12.58
CA HIS A 69 -12.61 -9.01 11.47
C HIS A 69 -13.42 -7.81 11.00
N ALA A 70 -13.75 -7.79 9.72
CA ALA A 70 -14.44 -6.67 9.11
C ALA A 70 -15.56 -7.22 8.21
N GLY A 71 -16.76 -6.66 8.36
CA GLY A 71 -17.87 -6.92 7.45
C GLY A 71 -17.89 -5.95 6.27
N PHE A 72 -18.63 -6.28 5.22
CA PHE A 72 -18.84 -5.37 4.08
C PHE A 72 -19.46 -4.04 4.54
N ASP A 73 -20.46 -4.10 5.42
CA ASP A 73 -21.15 -2.91 5.92
C ASP A 73 -20.20 -1.96 6.67
N ALA A 74 -19.34 -2.50 7.55
CA ALA A 74 -18.38 -1.69 8.30
C ALA A 74 -17.36 -0.99 7.37
N VAL A 75 -16.83 -1.70 6.38
CA VAL A 75 -15.92 -1.09 5.38
C VAL A 75 -16.66 -0.04 4.56
N ALA A 76 -17.91 -0.30 4.15
CA ALA A 76 -18.70 0.63 3.37
C ALA A 76 -19.08 1.89 4.17
N GLU A 77 -19.40 1.75 5.45
CA GLU A 77 -19.64 2.87 6.37
C GLU A 77 -18.38 3.73 6.54
N THR A 78 -17.22 3.10 6.78
CA THR A 78 -15.93 3.79 6.88
C THR A 78 -15.57 4.53 5.59
N LEU A 79 -15.81 3.92 4.42
CA LEU A 79 -15.63 4.58 3.12
C LEU A 79 -16.60 5.72 2.88
N ALA A 80 -17.88 5.56 3.24
CA ALA A 80 -18.89 6.60 3.09
C ALA A 80 -18.59 7.80 3.98
N ALA A 81 -18.15 7.57 5.21
CA ALA A 81 -17.72 8.62 6.13
C ALA A 81 -16.52 9.42 5.58
N ALA A 82 -15.54 8.73 4.99
CA ALA A 82 -14.35 9.36 4.42
C ALA A 82 -14.61 10.10 3.11
N THR A 83 -15.43 9.53 2.22
CA THR A 83 -15.63 10.05 0.86
C THR A 83 -16.85 10.95 0.72
N GLY A 84 -17.75 10.96 1.72
CA GLY A 84 -19.07 11.61 1.64
C GLY A 84 -20.02 10.96 0.62
N LYS A 85 -19.63 9.82 0.02
CA LYS A 85 -20.46 9.10 -0.96
C LYS A 85 -21.52 8.28 -0.23
N LYS A 86 -22.66 8.08 -0.90
CA LYS A 86 -23.69 7.17 -0.39
C LYS A 86 -23.17 5.74 -0.38
N ILE A 87 -23.56 5.00 0.66
CA ILE A 87 -23.31 3.57 0.75
C ILE A 87 -24.03 2.88 -0.41
N ASP A 88 -23.27 2.14 -1.21
CA ASP A 88 -23.82 1.36 -2.31
C ASP A 88 -24.68 0.20 -1.79
N PRO A 89 -25.60 -0.36 -2.59
CA PRO A 89 -26.26 -1.61 -2.26
C PRO A 89 -25.24 -2.76 -2.06
N PRO A 90 -25.53 -3.79 -1.23
CA PRO A 90 -24.57 -4.83 -0.87
C PRO A 90 -23.88 -5.53 -2.05
N ALA A 91 -24.62 -5.81 -3.13
CA ALA A 91 -24.05 -6.44 -4.33
C ALA A 91 -23.00 -5.54 -5.02
N ALA A 92 -23.23 -4.23 -5.06
CA ALA A 92 -22.30 -3.28 -5.64
C ALA A 92 -21.09 -3.03 -4.73
N GLN A 93 -21.27 -3.05 -3.41
CA GLN A 93 -20.16 -3.03 -2.45
C GLN A 93 -19.25 -4.24 -2.63
N SER A 94 -19.82 -5.45 -2.69
CA SER A 94 -19.06 -6.69 -2.88
C SER A 94 -18.27 -6.68 -4.18
N ALA A 95 -18.87 -6.24 -5.28
CA ALA A 95 -18.17 -6.12 -6.57
C ALA A 95 -17.02 -5.11 -6.54
N LYS A 96 -17.23 -3.94 -5.93
CA LYS A 96 -16.18 -2.92 -5.77
C LYS A 96 -15.04 -3.41 -4.87
N LEU A 97 -15.37 -4.11 -3.78
CA LEU A 97 -14.37 -4.65 -2.86
C LEU A 97 -13.59 -5.79 -3.50
N GLN A 98 -14.24 -6.68 -4.24
CA GLN A 98 -13.58 -7.71 -5.04
C GLN A 98 -12.64 -7.09 -6.09
N GLN A 99 -13.08 -6.02 -6.75
CA GLN A 99 -12.22 -5.30 -7.69
C GLN A 99 -11.03 -4.64 -7.00
N ALA A 100 -11.20 -4.10 -5.79
CA ALA A 100 -10.12 -3.48 -5.03
C ALA A 100 -9.13 -4.52 -4.47
N LEU A 101 -9.63 -5.65 -3.97
CA LEU A 101 -8.85 -6.78 -3.45
C LEU A 101 -8.27 -7.65 -4.58
N GLN A 102 -7.58 -7.00 -5.52
CA GLN A 102 -6.71 -7.68 -6.47
C GLN A 102 -5.56 -8.40 -5.72
N PRO A 103 -4.87 -9.36 -6.35
CA PRO A 103 -3.82 -10.14 -5.70
C PRO A 103 -2.73 -9.33 -4.98
N HIS A 104 -2.38 -8.14 -5.46
CA HIS A 104 -1.39 -7.28 -4.79
C HIS A 104 -1.92 -6.69 -3.47
N LEU A 105 -3.22 -6.38 -3.39
CA LEU A 105 -3.82 -5.87 -2.16
C LEU A 105 -4.09 -7.00 -1.16
N ASN A 106 -4.12 -8.27 -1.59
CA ASN A 106 -4.18 -9.41 -0.66
C ASN A 106 -2.93 -9.51 0.24
N GLU A 107 -1.79 -8.94 -0.15
CA GLU A 107 -0.59 -8.93 0.68
C GLU A 107 -0.81 -8.15 2.00
N LEU A 108 -1.81 -7.28 2.04
CA LEU A 108 -2.25 -6.54 3.22
C LEU A 108 -2.63 -7.47 4.38
N PHE A 109 -3.19 -8.65 4.10
CA PHE A 109 -3.56 -9.64 5.12
C PHE A 109 -2.36 -10.37 5.71
N PHE A 110 -1.20 -10.37 5.05
CA PHE A 110 -0.06 -11.21 5.45
C PHE A 110 1.13 -10.41 5.97
N ALA A 111 1.15 -9.09 5.78
CA ALA A 111 2.18 -8.24 6.32
C ALA A 111 1.94 -7.90 7.81
N ASN A 112 3.02 -7.84 8.60
CA ASN A 112 2.93 -7.36 9.98
C ASN A 112 2.62 -5.87 10.02
N LYS A 113 3.25 -5.10 9.14
CA LYS A 113 3.04 -3.67 8.95
C LYS A 113 3.03 -3.36 7.46
N VAL A 114 2.08 -2.54 7.03
CA VAL A 114 1.91 -2.19 5.63
C VAL A 114 2.37 -0.76 5.39
N VAL A 115 3.10 -0.53 4.30
CA VAL A 115 3.35 0.80 3.76
C VAL A 115 2.62 0.92 2.43
N LEU A 116 1.50 1.66 2.44
CA LEU A 116 0.71 1.93 1.25
C LEU A 116 1.33 3.09 0.47
N VAL A 117 1.50 2.89 -0.83
CA VAL A 117 1.97 3.93 -1.77
C VAL A 117 1.09 3.95 -3.01
N GLU A 118 1.12 5.04 -3.77
CA GLU A 118 0.29 5.19 -4.96
C GLU A 118 0.73 4.26 -6.09
N GLY A 119 2.04 4.25 -6.37
CA GLY A 119 2.60 3.64 -7.57
C GLY A 119 3.87 2.83 -7.35
N LEU A 120 4.27 2.10 -8.39
CA LEU A 120 5.53 1.36 -8.42
C LEU A 120 6.75 2.28 -8.41
N GLU A 121 6.61 3.53 -8.88
CA GLU A 121 7.69 4.52 -8.83
C GLU A 121 8.05 4.87 -7.39
N ASP A 122 7.08 5.04 -6.50
CA ASP A 122 7.29 5.32 -5.08
C ASP A 122 8.06 4.17 -4.40
N ILE A 123 7.63 2.93 -4.68
CA ILE A 123 8.33 1.73 -4.18
C ILE A 123 9.77 1.74 -4.69
N ALA A 124 10.00 2.07 -5.95
CA ALA A 124 11.35 2.11 -6.51
C ALA A 124 12.24 3.13 -5.80
N TYR A 125 11.74 4.35 -5.55
CA TYR A 125 12.48 5.36 -4.79
C TYR A 125 12.81 4.89 -3.36
N LEU A 126 11.80 4.41 -2.64
CA LEU A 126 11.93 4.02 -1.23
C LEU A 126 12.82 2.79 -1.05
N THR A 127 12.60 1.74 -1.84
CA THR A 127 13.37 0.50 -1.75
C THR A 127 14.82 0.69 -2.19
N THR A 128 15.08 1.50 -3.22
CA THR A 128 16.44 1.82 -3.64
C THR A 128 17.18 2.58 -2.56
N TYR A 129 16.56 3.60 -1.96
CA TYR A 129 17.18 4.35 -0.87
C TYR A 129 17.45 3.47 0.36
N LEU A 130 16.48 2.66 0.77
CA LEU A 130 16.64 1.68 1.85
C LEU A 130 17.78 0.68 1.57
N HIS A 131 17.99 0.30 0.31
CA HIS A 131 19.08 -0.60 -0.06
C HIS A 131 20.43 0.09 0.06
N LEU A 132 20.57 1.27 -0.55
CA LEU A 132 21.83 2.02 -0.60
C LEU A 132 22.28 2.53 0.77
N THR A 133 21.34 2.76 1.69
CA THR A 133 21.63 3.23 3.06
C THR A 133 21.68 2.11 4.11
N GLY A 134 21.47 0.86 3.72
CA GLY A 134 21.45 -0.29 4.63
C GLY A 134 20.19 -0.44 5.49
N GLY A 135 19.19 0.45 5.35
CA GLY A 135 17.92 0.39 6.09
C GLY A 135 17.00 -0.78 5.70
N SER A 136 17.29 -1.46 4.59
CA SER A 136 16.50 -2.59 4.08
C SER A 136 16.34 -3.75 5.08
N ASP A 137 17.40 -4.06 5.83
CA ASP A 137 17.38 -5.15 6.79
C ASP A 137 16.51 -4.82 8.00
N GLU A 138 16.57 -3.58 8.48
CA GLU A 138 15.72 -3.10 9.58
C GLU A 138 14.24 -3.07 9.15
N PHE A 139 13.94 -2.52 7.97
CA PHE A 139 12.59 -2.51 7.41
C PHE A 139 11.97 -3.91 7.34
N ARG A 140 12.73 -4.90 6.81
CA ARG A 140 12.28 -6.30 6.76
C ARG A 140 12.20 -6.96 8.12
N ARG A 141 13.16 -6.69 9.02
CA ARG A 141 13.19 -7.26 10.39
C ARG A 141 11.94 -6.87 11.18
N HIS A 142 11.40 -5.69 10.94
CA HIS A 142 10.15 -5.23 11.56
C HIS A 142 8.88 -5.76 10.87
N GLY A 143 9.03 -6.56 9.82
CA GLY A 143 7.91 -7.14 9.06
C GLY A 143 7.12 -6.10 8.26
N CYS A 144 7.77 -5.01 7.86
CA CYS A 144 7.18 -4.02 6.98
C CYS A 144 7.16 -4.52 5.54
N HIS A 145 6.11 -4.16 4.81
CA HIS A 145 5.93 -4.50 3.41
C HIS A 145 5.32 -3.35 2.63
N PHE A 146 5.84 -3.07 1.43
CA PHE A 146 5.28 -2.05 0.55
C PHE A 146 4.13 -2.63 -0.28
N ILE A 147 3.02 -1.92 -0.35
CA ILE A 147 1.87 -2.29 -1.18
C ILE A 147 1.53 -1.11 -2.10
N CYS A 148 1.58 -1.37 -3.40
CA CYS A 148 1.19 -0.42 -4.43
C CYS A 148 -0.33 -0.47 -4.64
N CYS A 149 -1.01 0.67 -4.42
CA CYS A 149 -2.45 0.78 -4.64
C CYS A 149 -2.84 0.95 -6.12
N ASN A 150 -1.87 1.18 -7.01
CA ASN A 150 -2.07 1.43 -8.44
C ASN A 150 -2.93 2.68 -8.72
N GLY A 151 -2.69 3.74 -7.94
CA GLY A 151 -3.32 5.04 -8.07
C GLY A 151 -4.03 5.50 -6.80
N LYS A 152 -3.99 6.82 -6.56
CA LYS A 152 -4.58 7.47 -5.40
C LYS A 152 -6.05 7.13 -5.15
N ASN A 153 -6.85 7.07 -6.22
CA ASN A 153 -8.28 6.79 -6.16
C ASN A 153 -8.62 5.40 -5.59
N TYR A 154 -7.65 4.47 -5.54
CA TYR A 154 -7.82 3.14 -4.95
C TYR A 154 -7.36 3.07 -3.48
N MET A 155 -6.57 4.03 -3.01
CA MET A 155 -6.05 4.05 -1.64
C MET A 155 -7.14 4.06 -0.56
N PRO A 156 -8.26 4.82 -0.69
CA PRO A 156 -9.31 4.80 0.33
C PRO A 156 -9.84 3.39 0.63
N ASN A 157 -9.96 2.52 -0.38
CA ASN A 157 -10.41 1.14 -0.18
C ASN A 157 -9.38 0.35 0.64
N ALA A 158 -8.11 0.42 0.28
CA ALA A 158 -7.02 -0.24 1.01
C ALA A 158 -6.95 0.22 2.47
N LEU A 159 -7.08 1.53 2.68
CA LEU A 159 -7.08 2.18 3.99
C LEU A 159 -8.26 1.76 4.86
N ALA A 160 -9.47 1.76 4.30
CA ALA A 160 -10.67 1.34 5.03
C ALA A 160 -10.55 -0.12 5.48
N ILE A 161 -10.11 -1.02 4.58
CA ILE A 161 -9.91 -2.43 4.90
C ILE A 161 -8.85 -2.61 5.99
N ALA A 162 -7.69 -1.95 5.86
CA ALA A 162 -6.63 -2.01 6.86
C ALA A 162 -7.11 -1.51 8.22
N LYS A 163 -7.88 -0.41 8.25
CA LYS A 163 -8.43 0.17 9.48
C LYS A 163 -9.39 -0.78 10.18
N GLU A 164 -10.37 -1.31 9.46
CA GLU A 164 -11.36 -2.26 10.02
C GLU A 164 -10.70 -3.57 10.50
N LEU A 165 -9.60 -3.98 9.86
CA LEU A 165 -8.82 -5.14 10.28
C LEU A 165 -7.72 -4.83 11.30
N SER A 166 -7.65 -3.60 11.81
CA SER A 166 -6.62 -3.17 12.77
C SER A 166 -5.19 -3.50 12.30
N ILE A 167 -4.93 -3.33 11.00
CA ILE A 167 -3.63 -3.58 10.38
C ILE A 167 -2.78 -2.32 10.56
N PRO A 168 -1.60 -2.42 11.20
CA PRO A 168 -0.69 -1.28 11.30
C PRO A 168 -0.27 -0.83 9.90
N MET A 169 -0.54 0.44 9.58
CA MET A 169 -0.27 0.99 8.27
C MET A 169 0.42 2.35 8.32
N PHE A 170 1.29 2.58 7.35
CA PHE A 170 1.84 3.86 7.00
C PHE A 170 1.45 4.20 5.56
N THR A 171 1.13 5.45 5.25
CA THR A 171 0.65 5.82 3.91
C THR A 171 1.46 6.96 3.33
N ILE A 172 1.97 6.79 2.12
CA ILE A 172 2.65 7.84 1.36
C ILE A 172 1.81 8.11 0.13
N PHE A 173 1.44 9.36 -0.05
CA PHE A 173 0.63 9.79 -1.18
C PHE A 173 1.01 11.20 -1.60
N ASP A 174 0.81 11.48 -2.87
CA ASP A 174 1.00 12.77 -3.48
C ASP A 174 -0.13 13.72 -3.04
N GLY A 175 0.09 15.02 -3.13
CA GLY A 175 -0.93 16.03 -2.89
C GLY A 175 -1.58 16.50 -4.18
N ASP A 176 -0.86 16.40 -5.30
CA ASP A 176 -1.25 16.96 -6.60
C ASP A 176 -1.65 18.45 -6.51
N GLY A 177 -1.01 19.21 -5.61
CA GLY A 177 -1.32 20.62 -5.36
C GLY A 177 -1.09 21.53 -6.56
N ASP A 178 -0.26 21.12 -7.51
CA ASP A 178 0.05 21.79 -8.77
C ASP A 178 -0.96 21.50 -9.89
N VAL A 179 -1.81 20.47 -9.74
CA VAL A 179 -2.86 20.14 -10.70
C VAL A 179 -4.00 21.14 -10.57
N ASN A 180 -4.09 22.08 -11.51
CA ASN A 180 -5.11 23.15 -11.55
C ASN A 180 -6.17 22.95 -12.65
N HIS A 181 -6.20 21.79 -13.30
CA HIS A 181 -7.13 21.52 -14.38
C HIS A 181 -8.56 21.28 -13.83
N ASP A 182 -9.56 22.03 -14.30
CA ASP A 182 -10.95 22.03 -13.80
C ASP A 182 -11.57 20.63 -13.62
N LYS A 183 -11.27 19.71 -14.53
CA LYS A 183 -11.74 18.32 -14.45
C LYS A 183 -11.06 17.50 -13.35
N PHE A 184 -9.76 17.67 -13.15
CA PHE A 184 -8.95 16.78 -12.30
C PHE A 184 -8.83 17.32 -10.87
N ARG A 185 -8.79 18.64 -10.70
CA ARG A 185 -8.68 19.27 -9.36
C ARG A 185 -9.72 18.75 -8.37
N PRO A 186 -11.03 18.67 -8.69
CA PRO A 186 -12.03 18.18 -7.74
C PRO A 186 -11.86 16.68 -7.44
N MET A 187 -11.29 15.90 -8.36
CA MET A 187 -11.03 14.47 -8.15
C MET A 187 -9.90 14.29 -7.13
N HIS A 188 -8.76 14.97 -7.34
CA HIS A 188 -7.64 14.95 -6.38
C HIS A 188 -8.06 15.49 -5.01
N GLU A 189 -8.91 16.52 -4.98
CA GLU A 189 -9.43 17.07 -3.72
C GLU A 189 -10.25 16.02 -2.95
N ALA A 190 -11.16 15.35 -3.64
CA ALA A 190 -12.00 14.30 -3.04
C ALA A 190 -11.16 13.12 -2.53
N ASP A 191 -10.15 12.69 -3.31
CA ASP A 191 -9.27 11.60 -2.93
C ASP A 191 -8.38 11.98 -1.74
N ASN A 192 -7.76 13.18 -1.74
CA ASN A 192 -6.96 13.67 -0.62
C ASN A 192 -7.79 13.78 0.66
N ARG A 193 -9.00 14.35 0.59
CA ARG A 193 -9.91 14.45 1.74
C ARG A 193 -10.25 13.06 2.31
N ALA A 194 -10.50 12.08 1.45
CA ALA A 194 -10.81 10.72 1.88
C ALA A 194 -9.62 10.04 2.57
N ILE A 195 -8.41 10.17 1.99
CA ILE A 195 -7.19 9.62 2.58
C ILE A 195 -6.90 10.29 3.94
N LEU A 196 -6.96 11.62 4.00
CA LEU A 196 -6.75 12.39 5.23
C LEU A 196 -7.76 11.99 6.31
N HIS A 197 -9.04 11.85 5.96
CA HIS A 197 -10.06 11.40 6.91
C HIS A 197 -9.74 10.00 7.47
N LEU A 198 -9.36 9.05 6.62
CA LEU A 198 -9.06 7.68 7.03
C LEU A 198 -7.83 7.62 7.94
N MET A 199 -6.83 8.45 7.65
CA MET A 199 -5.56 8.53 8.37
C MET A 199 -5.58 9.46 9.60
N GLY A 200 -6.65 10.23 9.80
CA GLY A 200 -6.76 11.20 10.90
C GLY A 200 -5.97 12.50 10.67
N GLY A 201 -5.75 12.89 9.41
CA GLY A 201 -5.12 14.14 9.02
C GLY A 201 -6.10 15.33 8.92
N GLU A 202 -5.58 16.49 8.53
CA GLU A 202 -6.33 17.74 8.44
C GLU A 202 -7.17 17.81 7.15
N VAL A 203 -8.43 17.37 7.22
CA VAL A 203 -9.33 17.31 6.05
C VAL A 203 -9.65 18.71 5.49
N SER A 204 -9.55 19.78 6.28
CA SER A 204 -9.86 21.14 5.80
C SER A 204 -8.82 21.67 4.81
N ASP A 205 -7.59 21.14 4.83
CA ASP A 205 -6.49 21.52 3.95
C ASP A 205 -6.02 20.33 3.07
N PRO A 206 -6.79 19.95 2.03
CA PRO A 206 -6.44 18.81 1.18
C PRO A 206 -5.26 19.07 0.23
N PHE A 207 -4.79 20.32 0.11
CA PHE A 207 -3.67 20.70 -0.76
C PHE A 207 -2.71 21.60 0.02
N PRO A 208 -1.96 21.02 0.98
CA PRO A 208 -1.12 21.80 1.87
C PRO A 208 0.00 22.49 1.08
N ALA A 209 0.38 23.69 1.50
CA ALA A 209 1.44 24.47 0.84
C ALA A 209 2.84 23.81 0.94
N ALA A 210 3.03 22.90 1.89
CA ALA A 210 4.25 22.11 2.07
C ALA A 210 3.87 20.67 2.46
N SER A 211 4.77 19.72 2.17
CA SER A 211 4.51 18.30 2.46
C SER A 211 4.26 18.09 3.96
N VAL A 212 3.22 17.33 4.29
CA VAL A 212 2.80 17.03 5.67
C VAL A 212 3.44 15.73 6.13
N TRP A 213 4.01 15.76 7.33
CA TRP A 213 4.75 14.65 7.94
C TRP A 213 4.05 14.21 9.23
N ALA A 214 3.20 13.20 9.16
CA ALA A 214 2.51 12.64 10.30
C ALA A 214 3.17 11.34 10.78
N ASP A 215 2.66 10.81 11.89
CA ASP A 215 3.13 9.58 12.51
C ASP A 215 2.84 8.32 11.68
N ASN A 216 1.78 8.37 10.88
CA ASN A 216 1.26 7.25 10.09
C ASN A 216 1.09 7.61 8.61
N PHE A 217 1.39 8.84 8.18
CA PHE A 217 1.38 9.18 6.76
C PHE A 217 2.35 10.29 6.39
N VAL A 218 2.68 10.36 5.11
CA VAL A 218 3.30 11.51 4.45
C VAL A 218 2.43 11.90 3.26
N GLN A 219 2.03 13.17 3.23
CA GLN A 219 1.37 13.77 2.07
C GLN A 219 2.38 14.72 1.40
N TRP A 220 2.80 14.43 0.17
CA TRP A 220 3.56 15.39 -0.60
C TRP A 220 2.68 16.57 -0.98
N HIS A 221 3.22 17.79 -1.10
CA HIS A 221 2.40 18.94 -1.51
C HIS A 221 2.04 18.91 -3.01
N THR A 222 2.93 18.38 -3.85
CA THR A 222 2.71 18.10 -5.29
C THR A 222 2.81 16.61 -5.54
N ASN A 223 3.78 16.12 -6.32
CA ASN A 223 4.08 14.70 -6.48
C ASN A 223 5.48 14.37 -5.94
N PHE A 224 5.68 13.13 -5.51
CA PHE A 224 6.89 12.68 -4.85
C PHE A 224 8.15 12.95 -5.69
N GLY A 225 8.12 12.57 -6.97
CA GLY A 225 9.27 12.71 -7.89
C GLY A 225 9.70 14.16 -8.08
N ASP A 226 8.75 15.08 -8.26
CA ASP A 226 9.01 16.51 -8.48
C ASP A 226 9.58 17.16 -7.21
N VAL A 227 9.09 16.75 -6.02
CA VAL A 227 9.67 17.19 -4.75
C VAL A 227 11.14 16.79 -4.69
N LEU A 228 11.46 15.52 -4.96
CA LEU A 228 12.86 15.05 -4.93
C LEU A 228 13.73 15.77 -5.96
N GLN A 229 13.22 15.98 -7.18
CA GLN A 229 13.94 16.68 -8.23
C GLN A 229 14.24 18.13 -7.84
N SER A 230 13.29 18.82 -7.19
CA SER A 230 13.42 20.23 -6.81
C SER A 230 14.51 20.48 -5.75
N GLU A 231 14.90 19.45 -5.00
CA GLU A 231 15.90 19.53 -3.92
C GLU A 231 17.34 19.39 -4.41
N ILE A 232 17.53 19.02 -5.68
CA ILE A 232 18.84 18.66 -6.24
C ILE A 232 19.20 19.65 -7.35
N ASP A 233 20.49 19.99 -7.44
CA ASP A 233 20.98 20.79 -8.57
C ASP A 233 20.62 20.11 -9.90
N LYS A 234 19.98 20.87 -10.78
CA LYS A 234 19.45 20.35 -12.04
C LYS A 234 20.52 19.71 -12.91
N THR A 235 21.75 20.24 -12.91
CA THR A 235 22.85 19.68 -13.69
C THR A 235 23.27 18.31 -13.15
N VAL A 236 23.30 18.16 -11.82
CA VAL A 236 23.60 16.88 -11.16
C VAL A 236 22.49 15.87 -11.44
N TRP A 237 21.22 16.28 -11.32
CA TRP A 237 20.05 15.45 -11.61
C TRP A 237 20.05 14.94 -13.06
N ASP A 238 20.16 15.85 -14.03
CA ASP A 238 20.09 15.55 -15.46
C ASP A 238 21.27 14.67 -15.91
N LYS A 239 22.46 14.88 -15.33
CA LYS A 239 23.64 14.05 -15.60
C LYS A 239 23.39 12.60 -15.16
N ALA A 240 22.98 12.38 -13.91
CA ALA A 240 22.74 11.03 -13.39
C ALA A 240 21.56 10.35 -14.13
N TYR A 241 20.52 11.11 -14.47
CA TYR A 241 19.40 10.62 -15.29
C TYR A 241 19.87 10.17 -16.68
N GLY A 242 20.74 10.96 -17.32
CA GLY A 242 21.33 10.64 -18.62
C GLY A 242 22.24 9.41 -18.58
N GLU A 243 23.03 9.23 -17.52
CA GLU A 243 23.86 8.05 -17.29
C GLU A 243 23.02 6.79 -17.10
N ALA A 244 21.96 6.85 -16.27
CA ALA A 244 21.01 5.75 -16.10
C ALA A 244 20.32 5.38 -17.43
N THR A 245 19.87 6.38 -18.19
CA THR A 245 19.24 6.19 -19.51
C THR A 245 20.21 5.53 -20.51
N LYS A 246 21.47 5.97 -20.51
CA LYS A 246 22.52 5.39 -21.37
C LYS A 246 22.81 3.94 -21.00
N ALA A 247 22.89 3.63 -19.71
CA ALA A 247 23.16 2.29 -19.22
C ALA A 247 22.03 1.28 -19.55
N LEU A 248 20.79 1.77 -19.68
CA LEU A 248 19.64 0.98 -20.16
C LEU A 248 19.54 0.86 -21.68
N GLY A 249 20.54 1.35 -22.44
CA GLY A 249 20.53 1.28 -23.89
C GLY A 249 19.64 2.33 -24.56
N ARG A 250 19.32 3.44 -23.87
CA ARG A 250 18.46 4.53 -24.38
C ARG A 250 17.09 4.04 -24.86
N PRO A 251 16.28 3.45 -23.97
CA PRO A 251 14.94 3.00 -24.34
C PRO A 251 14.08 4.17 -24.83
N ASP A 252 13.26 3.92 -25.86
CA ASP A 252 12.31 4.91 -26.37
C ASP A 252 11.19 5.18 -25.34
N GLY A 253 10.70 6.43 -25.29
CA GLY A 253 9.57 6.84 -24.45
C GLY A 253 9.95 7.50 -23.11
N LYS A 254 8.93 7.82 -22.30
CA LYS A 254 9.11 8.44 -20.97
C LYS A 254 9.47 7.36 -19.94
N TYR A 255 10.76 7.08 -19.82
CA TYR A 255 11.27 5.99 -18.96
C TYR A 255 11.56 6.42 -17.50
N GLY A 256 11.40 7.71 -17.16
CA GLY A 256 11.69 8.24 -15.82
C GLY A 256 10.80 7.70 -14.70
N LYS A 257 9.67 7.05 -15.04
CA LYS A 257 8.80 6.35 -14.08
C LYS A 257 9.08 4.85 -13.97
N ASN A 258 10.05 4.34 -14.74
CA ASN A 258 10.38 2.92 -14.73
C ASN A 258 11.19 2.58 -13.46
N PRO A 259 10.81 1.54 -12.69
CA PRO A 259 11.49 1.19 -11.46
C PRO A 259 13.00 0.92 -11.60
N VAL A 260 13.43 0.29 -12.70
CA VAL A 260 14.85 0.00 -12.94
C VAL A 260 15.62 1.29 -13.20
N HIS A 261 15.04 2.21 -13.97
CA HIS A 261 15.65 3.49 -14.24
C HIS A 261 15.77 4.35 -12.98
N ILE A 262 14.70 4.44 -12.19
CA ILE A 262 14.71 5.14 -10.90
C ILE A 262 15.82 4.57 -10.00
N GLY A 263 15.95 3.24 -9.94
CA GLY A 263 17.00 2.58 -9.17
C GLY A 263 18.41 3.01 -9.60
N MET A 264 18.72 2.92 -10.89
CA MET A 264 20.02 3.31 -11.44
C MET A 264 20.31 4.81 -11.30
N HIS A 265 19.28 5.64 -11.44
CA HIS A 265 19.39 7.09 -11.30
C HIS A 265 19.73 7.48 -9.86
N LEU A 266 19.01 6.93 -8.88
CA LEU A 266 19.30 7.15 -7.46
C LEU A 266 20.67 6.62 -7.04
N GLU A 267 21.06 5.45 -7.54
CA GLU A 267 22.39 4.89 -7.29
C GLU A 267 23.49 5.84 -7.77
N GLY A 268 23.34 6.40 -8.97
CA GLY A 268 24.26 7.41 -9.51
C GLY A 268 24.33 8.68 -8.67
N LEU A 269 23.18 9.19 -8.21
CA LEU A 269 23.11 10.38 -7.35
C LEU A 269 23.79 10.14 -6.00
N ILE A 270 23.42 9.06 -5.30
CA ILE A 270 23.86 8.76 -3.94
C ILE A 270 25.33 8.35 -3.91
N SER A 271 25.78 7.55 -4.88
CA SER A 271 27.20 7.19 -5.01
C SER A 271 28.08 8.41 -5.35
N GLY A 272 27.50 9.42 -6.01
CA GLY A 272 28.11 10.72 -6.23
C GLY A 272 28.15 11.63 -4.99
N GLY A 273 27.66 11.16 -3.84
CA GLY A 273 27.60 11.93 -2.58
C GLY A 273 26.40 12.87 -2.47
N THR A 274 25.42 12.78 -3.38
CA THR A 274 24.22 13.61 -3.34
C THR A 274 23.31 13.16 -2.20
N ILE A 275 22.92 14.10 -1.34
CA ILE A 275 21.90 13.88 -0.31
C ILE A 275 20.57 14.37 -0.87
N ILE A 276 19.53 13.55 -0.76
CA ILE A 276 18.16 13.89 -1.15
C ILE A 276 17.34 14.05 0.15
N PRO A 277 17.17 15.27 0.67
CA PRO A 277 16.62 15.51 2.01
C PRO A 277 15.25 14.87 2.27
N SER A 278 14.29 15.06 1.37
CA SER A 278 12.94 14.50 1.53
C SER A 278 12.91 12.98 1.47
N LEU A 279 13.73 12.37 0.59
CA LEU A 279 13.84 10.92 0.50
C LEU A 279 14.47 10.31 1.76
N LYS A 280 15.51 10.95 2.30
CA LYS A 280 16.09 10.58 3.58
C LYS A 280 15.05 10.64 4.70
N LYS A 281 14.34 11.77 4.79
CA LYS A 281 13.36 12.03 5.84
C LYS A 281 12.18 11.05 5.81
N VAL A 282 11.65 10.71 4.63
CA VAL A 282 10.56 9.72 4.53
C VAL A 282 11.02 8.33 4.95
N VAL A 283 12.24 7.94 4.61
CA VAL A 283 12.79 6.65 5.05
C VAL A 283 13.03 6.62 6.56
N GLU A 284 13.51 7.71 7.16
CA GLU A 284 13.63 7.83 8.63
C GLU A 284 12.26 7.74 9.32
N HIS A 285 11.24 8.40 8.78
CA HIS A 285 9.85 8.29 9.27
C HIS A 285 9.32 6.85 9.16
N LEU A 286 9.58 6.18 8.03
CA LEU A 286 9.17 4.80 7.81
C LEU A 286 9.83 3.84 8.79
N LEU A 287 11.13 4.00 9.06
CA LEU A 287 11.85 3.17 10.04
C LEU A 287 11.39 3.46 11.47
N ALA A 288 11.09 4.72 11.80
CA ALA A 288 10.49 5.08 13.08
C ALA A 288 9.13 4.38 13.27
N PHE A 289 8.25 4.40 12.26
CA PHE A 289 6.99 3.63 12.26
C PHE A 289 7.24 2.11 12.36
N ALA A 290 8.23 1.60 11.63
CA ALA A 290 8.62 0.19 11.64
C ALA A 290 9.06 -0.28 13.02
N SER A 291 9.65 0.59 13.84
CA SER A 291 10.13 0.23 15.18
C SER A 291 9.05 0.13 16.28
N ARG A 292 7.87 0.73 16.07
CA ARG A 292 6.77 0.82 17.06
C ARG A 292 6.06 -0.51 17.32
#